data_AF-A0A1C4EEY8-F1
#
_entry.id   AF-A0A1C4EEY8-F1
#
_cell.length_a   1.000
_cell.length_b   1.000
_cell.length_c   1.000
_cell.angle_alpha   90.00
_cell.angle_beta   90.00
_cell.angle_gamma   90.00
#
_symmetry.space_group_name_H-M   'P 1'
#
loop_
_entity.id
_entity.type
_entity.pdbx_description
1 polymer ?
#
loop_
_entity_poly.entity_id
_entity_poly.type
_entity_poly.pdbx_seq_one_letter_code
_entity_poly.pdbx_strand_id
1 'polypeptide(L)' 'MILKLLFILFGVVLVLWGIYRMKTDEAFIGKTQTRKNIFNFFILGETAGLGQFLSGIACVIIGILSFIIK' A
#
# COMPACT_ATOMS: atom_id res chain seq x y z
N MET A 1 2.26 -23.46 9.50
CA MET A 1 2.55 -23.16 8.06
C MET A 1 1.40 -22.43 7.37
N ILE A 2 0.14 -22.85 7.55
CA ILE A 2 -1.02 -22.23 6.88
C ILE A 2 -1.14 -20.70 7.14
N LEU A 3 -0.86 -20.26 8.38
CA LEU A 3 -0.94 -18.85 8.77
C LEU A 3 0.07 -17.96 8.03
N LYS A 4 1.31 -18.44 7.85
CA LYS A 4 2.36 -17.72 7.11
C LYS A 4 1.97 -17.55 5.63
N LEU A 5 1.30 -18.56 5.06
CA LEU A 5 0.81 -18.57 3.68
C LEU A 5 -0.35 -17.58 3.47
N LEU A 6 -1.30 -17.55 4.41
CA LEU A 6 -2.39 -16.56 4.42
C LEU A 6 -1.86 -15.13 4.59
N PHE A 7 -0.80 -14.94 5.38
CA PHE A 7 -0.18 -13.62 5.60
C PHE A 7 0.46 -13.07 4.32
N ILE A 8 1.15 -13.92 3.56
CA ILE A 8 1.73 -13.54 2.26
C ILE A 8 0.62 -13.25 1.24
N LEU A 9 -0.42 -14.09 1.19
CA LEU A 9 -1.58 -13.88 0.31
C LEU A 9 -2.25 -12.53 0.61
N PHE A 10 -2.46 -12.22 1.90
CA PHE A 10 -3.00 -10.95 2.35
C PHE A 10 -2.11 -9.76 1.96
N GLY A 11 -0.79 -9.90 2.09
CA GLY A 11 0.18 -8.90 1.64
C GLY A 11 0.08 -8.61 0.14
N VAL A 12 -0.02 -9.65 -0.70
CA VAL A 12 -0.18 -9.49 -2.16
C VAL A 12 -1.49 -8.79 -2.50
N VAL A 13 -2.59 -9.16 -1.85
CA VAL A 13 -3.90 -8.51 -2.03
C VAL A 13 -3.83 -7.03 -1.64
N LEU A 14 -3.17 -6.68 -0.53
CA LEU A 14 -2.95 -5.30 -0.11
C LEU A 14 -2.13 -4.48 -1.10
N VAL A 15 -1.08 -5.08 -1.68
CA VAL A 15 -0.27 -4.41 -2.72
C VAL A 15 -1.11 -4.11 -3.96
N LEU A 16 -1.84 -5.11 -4.47
CA LEU A 16 -2.70 -4.96 -5.64
C LEU A 16 -3.82 -3.93 -5.40
N TRP A 17 -4.44 -3.97 -4.22
CA TRP A 17 -5.47 -3.01 -3.82
C TRP A 17 -4.90 -1.58 -3.65
N GLY A 18 -3.71 -1.45 -3.08
CA GLY A 18 -3.00 -0.17 -2.96
C GLY A 18 -2.68 0.44 -4.33
N ILE A 19 -2.20 -0.37 -5.29
CA ILE A 19 -1.97 0.07 -6.68
C ILE A 19 -3.30 0.50 -7.33
N TYR A 20 -4.36 -0.29 -7.16
CA TYR A 20 -5.67 0.05 -7.71
C TYR A 20 -6.20 1.38 -7.16
N ARG A 21 -6.07 1.60 -5.84
CA ARG A 21 -6.41 2.87 -5.18
C ARG A 21 -5.59 4.04 -5.70
N MET A 22 -4.27 3.93 -5.79
CA MET A 22 -3.42 4.97 -6.39
C MET A 22 -3.84 5.36 -7.82
N LYS A 23 -4.25 4.36 -8.61
CA LYS A 23 -4.69 4.57 -9.99
C LYS A 23 -6.07 5.21 -10.07
N THR A 24 -6.93 4.95 -9.09
CA THR A 24 -8.31 5.46 -9.02
C THR A 24 -8.40 6.84 -8.36
N ASP A 25 -7.53 7.11 -7.39
CA ASP A 25 -7.48 8.37 -6.62
C ASP A 25 -6.82 9.53 -7.42
N GLU A 26 -6.65 9.41 -8.74
CA GLU A 26 -6.08 10.45 -9.63
C GLU A 26 -4.76 11.11 -9.14
N ALA A 27 -3.98 10.43 -8.29
CA ALA A 27 -2.80 11.01 -7.64
C ALA A 27 -1.68 11.47 -8.60
N PHE A 28 -1.81 11.17 -9.89
CA PHE A 28 -0.83 11.53 -10.93
C PHE A 28 -1.38 12.29 -12.14
N ILE A 29 -2.69 12.32 -12.40
CA ILE A 29 -3.24 12.88 -13.66
C ILE A 29 -4.53 13.65 -13.37
N GLY A 30 -4.43 14.93 -12.99
CA GLY A 30 -5.63 15.78 -12.93
C GLY A 30 -5.53 17.04 -12.09
N LYS A 31 -5.06 18.13 -12.71
CA LYS A 31 -5.11 19.53 -12.25
C LYS A 31 -4.24 19.95 -11.04
N THR A 32 -3.20 20.71 -11.42
CA THR A 32 -2.65 21.85 -10.68
C THR A 32 -1.85 21.52 -9.41
N GLN A 33 -0.57 21.27 -9.67
CA GLN A 33 0.55 21.77 -8.88
C GLN A 33 0.36 23.23 -8.46
N THR A 34 -0.25 23.51 -7.30
CA THR A 34 0.11 24.69 -6.48
C THR A 34 -0.53 24.58 -5.08
N ARG A 35 0.27 24.18 -4.08
CA ARG A 35 0.00 24.40 -2.65
C ARG A 35 -0.98 23.44 -1.92
N LYS A 36 -0.97 22.13 -2.20
CA LYS A 36 -1.55 21.14 -1.27
C LYS A 36 -0.53 20.76 -0.20
N ASN A 37 -0.79 21.19 1.03
CA ASN A 37 -0.01 20.82 2.22
C ASN A 37 0.05 19.28 2.36
N ILE A 38 1.13 18.71 2.92
CA ILE A 38 1.30 17.25 3.09
C ILE A 38 0.10 16.66 3.88
N PHE A 39 -0.48 17.45 4.79
CA PHE A 39 -1.72 17.11 5.50
C PHE A 39 -2.95 16.97 4.59
N ASN A 40 -3.07 17.80 3.55
CA ASN A 40 -4.18 17.70 2.61
C ASN A 40 -4.07 16.41 1.79
N PHE A 41 -2.85 16.00 1.43
CA PHE A 41 -2.55 14.71 0.79
C PHE A 41 -2.79 13.52 1.74
N PHE A 42 -2.66 13.73 3.06
CA PHE A 42 -3.05 12.77 4.09
C PHE A 42 -4.57 12.61 4.23
N ILE A 43 -5.29 13.74 4.24
CA ILE A 43 -6.73 13.83 4.48
C ILE A 43 -7.54 13.43 3.23
N LEU A 44 -7.06 13.76 2.02
CA LEU A 44 -7.75 13.47 0.75
C LEU A 44 -7.71 11.99 0.34
N GLY A 45 -7.03 11.13 1.09
CA GLY A 45 -7.01 9.69 0.83
C GLY A 45 -6.01 9.23 -0.24
N GLU A 46 -5.32 10.13 -0.94
CA GLU A 46 -4.24 9.79 -1.89
C GLU A 46 -3.09 9.03 -1.22
N THR A 47 -2.73 9.40 0.03
CA THR A 47 -1.78 8.64 0.88
C THR A 47 -2.31 7.31 1.36
N ALA A 48 -3.62 7.08 1.40
CA ALA A 48 -4.14 5.80 1.87
C ALA A 48 -3.79 4.69 0.87
N GLY A 49 -3.82 4.96 -0.45
CA GLY A 49 -3.30 4.05 -1.48
C GLY A 49 -1.79 3.82 -1.38
N LEU A 50 -1.02 4.89 -1.14
CA LEU A 50 0.44 4.86 -0.88
C LEU A 50 0.83 4.05 0.36
N GLY A 51 0.15 4.28 1.47
CA GLY A 51 0.33 3.53 2.70
C GLY A 51 -0.05 2.06 2.54
N GLN A 52 -1.14 1.74 1.84
CA GLN A 52 -1.56 0.36 1.57
C GLN A 52 -0.56 -0.39 0.68
N PHE A 53 -0.02 0.27 -0.33
CA PHE A 53 1.02 -0.32 -1.19
C PHE A 53 2.32 -0.59 -0.44
N LEU A 54 2.85 0.42 0.27
CA LEU A 54 4.09 0.31 1.04
C LEU A 54 3.95 -0.72 2.19
N SER A 55 2.81 -0.68 2.88
CA SER A 55 2.50 -1.64 3.96
C SER A 55 2.33 -3.06 3.41
N GLY A 56 1.69 -3.23 2.24
CA GLY A 56 1.58 -4.52 1.56
C GLY A 56 2.94 -5.11 1.23
N ILE A 57 3.85 -4.31 0.66
CA ILE A 57 5.24 -4.74 0.37
C ILE A 57 5.95 -5.15 1.66
N ALA A 58 5.86 -4.33 2.71
CA ALA A 58 6.46 -4.64 4.01
C ALA A 58 5.90 -5.94 4.61
N CYS A 59 4.58 -6.18 4.51
CA CYS A 59 3.94 -7.42 4.94
C CYS A 59 4.47 -8.64 4.18
N VAL A 60 4.68 -8.53 2.86
CA VAL A 60 5.25 -9.62 2.06
C VAL A 60 6.69 -9.92 2.50
N ILE A 61 7.52 -8.89 2.71
CA ILE A 61 8.91 -9.04 3.17
C ILE A 61 8.97 -9.70 4.55
N ILE A 62 8.17 -9.23 5.51
CA ILE A 62 8.11 -9.81 6.87
C ILE A 62 7.57 -11.24 6.82
N GLY A 63 6.57 -11.51 5.97
CA GLY A 63 6.04 -12.86 5.76
C GLY A 63 7.11 -13.84 5.26
N ILE A 64 7.97 -13.40 4.34
CA ILE A 64 9.11 -14.19 3.84
C ILE A 64 10.19 -14.36 4.92
N LEU A 65 10.55 -13.30 5.64
CA LEU A 65 11.52 -13.38 6.74
C LEU A 65 11.04 -14.33 7.85
N SER A 66 9.75 -14.35 8.13
CA SER A 66 9.13 -15.27 9.08
C SER A 66 9.16 -16.73 8.59
N PHE A 67 9.38 -17.00 7.31
CA PHE A 67 9.66 -18.37 6.84
C PHE A 67 11.10 -18.81 7.09
N ILE A 68 12.05 -17.86 7.12
CA ILE A 68 13.47 -18.11 7.33
C ILE A 68 13.78 -18.25 8.83
N ILE A 69 13.18 -17.39 9.66
CA ILE A 69 13.24 -17.47 11.12
C ILE A 69 12.20 -18.52 11.55
N LYS A 70 12.67 -19.69 11.98
CA LYS A 70 11.83 -20.86 12.29
C LYS A 70 10.78 -20.56 13.36
#